data_AF-A0A2N9J233-F1
#
_entry.id   AF-A0A2N9J233-F1
#
_cell.length_a   1.000
_cell.length_b   1.000
_cell.length_c   1.000
_cell.angle_alpha   90.00
_cell.angle_beta   90.00
_cell.angle_gamma   90.00
#
_symmetry.space_group_name_H-M   'P 1'
#
loop_
_entity.id
_entity.type
_entity.pdbx_description
1 polymer ?
#
loop_
_entity_poly.entity_id
_entity_poly.type
_entity_poly.pdbx_seq_one_letter_code
_entity_poly.pdbx_strand_id
1 'polypeptide(L)'
;MNGAVKAANKNVKRILSKMTETYKDWHKQLSYALCAYRTSVKTSTRATPYSLVYGMEVEIPSLRILSQTELDEAEWAQACYEKLNFINEKRMTALCHGQLF
;
A
#
# COMPACT_ATOMS: atom_id res chain seq x y z
N MET A 1 2.42 -25.36 5.70
CA MET A 1 1.63 -24.11 5.51
C MET A 1 2.35 -22.79 5.80
N ASN A 2 3.50 -22.73 6.51
CA ASN A 2 4.08 -21.43 6.93
C ASN A 2 5.08 -20.78 5.93
N GLY A 3 5.21 -21.32 4.71
CA GLY A 3 6.23 -20.88 3.74
C GLY A 3 5.97 -19.49 3.16
N ALA A 4 4.72 -19.22 2.75
CA ALA A 4 4.32 -17.93 2.18
C ALA A 4 4.49 -16.79 3.20
N VAL A 5 4.08 -17.02 4.45
CA VAL A 5 4.24 -16.06 5.55
C VAL A 5 5.72 -15.78 5.83
N LYS A 6 6.57 -16.81 5.86
CA LYS A 6 8.03 -16.63 6.03
C LYS A 6 8.63 -15.79 4.89
N ALA A 7 8.23 -16.04 3.65
CA ALA A 7 8.68 -15.27 2.49
C ALA A 7 8.21 -13.81 2.53
N ALA A 8 6.95 -13.57 2.92
CA ALA A 8 6.41 -12.22 3.09
C ALA A 8 7.18 -11.45 4.18
N ASN A 9 7.38 -12.07 5.35
CA ASN A 9 8.12 -11.47 6.46
C ASN A 9 9.57 -11.15 6.09
N LYS A 10 10.23 -12.02 5.32
CA LYS A 10 11.59 -11.76 4.82
C LYS A 10 11.64 -10.54 3.89
N ASN A 11 10.64 -10.37 3.03
CA ASN A 11 10.56 -9.21 2.16
C ASN A 11 10.30 -7.91 2.93
N VAL A 12 9.37 -7.92 3.90
CA VAL A 12 9.08 -6.74 4.74
C VAL A 12 10.32 -6.33 5.52
N LYS A 13 11.03 -7.29 6.14
CA LYS A 13 12.30 -7.01 6.85
C LYS A 13 13.35 -6.37 5.94
N ARG A 14 13.47 -6.83 4.69
CA ARG A 14 14.42 -6.27 3.71
C ARG A 14 14.06 -4.84 3.29
N ILE A 15 12.77 -4.53 3.17
CA ILE A 15 12.32 -3.16 2.87
C ILE A 15 12.60 -2.26 4.08
N LEU A 16 12.20 -2.73 5.27
CA LEU A 16 12.41 -2.00 6.51
C LEU A 16 13.89 -1.68 6.75
N SER A 17 14.78 -2.65 6.55
CA SER A 17 16.23 -2.43 6.72
C SER A 17 16.82 -1.39 5.77
N LYS A 18 16.18 -1.13 4.62
CA LYS A 18 16.59 -0.07 3.69
C LYS A 18 16.06 1.31 4.08
N MET A 19 14.96 1.35 4.85
CA MET A 19 14.30 2.58 5.28
C MET A 19 14.77 3.05 6.66
N THR A 20 15.35 2.15 7.47
CA THR A 20 15.85 2.47 8.80
C THR A 20 17.35 2.78 8.76
N GLU A 21 17.73 4.00 9.14
CA GLU A 21 19.15 4.36 9.35
C GLU A 21 19.70 3.77 10.63
N THR A 22 18.90 3.75 11.70
CA THR A 22 19.21 3.08 12.96
C THR A 22 18.11 2.11 13.36
N TYR A 23 18.47 1.01 14.03
CA TYR A 23 17.49 0.03 14.48
C TYR A 23 16.50 0.61 15.51
N LYS A 24 16.78 1.77 16.12
CA LYS A 24 15.90 2.36 17.16
C LYS A 24 14.56 2.87 16.60
N ASP A 25 14.53 3.33 15.35
CA ASP A 25 13.35 3.95 14.75
C ASP A 25 12.54 3.02 13.82
N TRP A 26 12.79 1.70 13.89
CA TRP A 26 12.14 0.72 13.01
C TRP A 26 10.61 0.79 13.04
N HIS A 27 10.03 1.09 14.19
CA HIS A 27 8.59 1.19 14.39
C HIS A 27 7.98 2.39 13.64
N LYS A 28 8.73 3.49 13.48
CA LYS A 28 8.31 4.67 12.69
C LYS A 28 8.30 4.37 11.19
N GLN A 29 9.24 3.54 10.74
CA GLN A 29 9.38 3.16 9.33
C GLN A 29 8.52 1.95 8.93
N LEU A 30 7.94 1.24 9.91
CA LEU A 30 7.19 0.01 9.67
C LEU A 30 5.96 0.23 8.79
N SER A 31 5.21 1.32 9.02
CA SER A 31 4.04 1.69 8.22
C SER A 31 4.41 1.89 6.74
N TYR A 32 5.48 2.64 6.48
CA TYR A 32 6.01 2.87 5.13
C TYR A 32 6.52 1.59 4.47
N ALA A 33 7.24 0.74 5.21
CA ALA A 33 7.73 -0.54 4.70
C ALA A 33 6.60 -1.51 4.33
N LEU A 34 5.52 -1.54 5.13
CA LEU A 34 4.32 -2.33 4.82
C LEU A 34 3.58 -1.77 3.61
N CYS A 35 3.46 -0.44 3.50
CA CYS A 35 2.86 0.21 2.34
C CYS A 35 3.61 -0.15 1.06
N ALA A 36 4.93 0.06 1.04
CA ALA A 36 5.78 -0.30 -0.09
C ALA A 36 5.69 -1.79 -0.44
N TYR A 37 5.61 -2.68 0.57
CA TYR A 37 5.40 -4.11 0.31
C TYR A 37 4.08 -4.38 -0.42
N ARG A 38 2.99 -3.73 -0.01
CA ARG A 38 1.63 -3.93 -0.52
C ARG A 38 1.41 -3.34 -1.92
N THR A 39 2.06 -2.23 -2.25
CA THR A 39 1.89 -1.53 -3.54
C THR A 39 2.98 -1.84 -4.57
N SER A 40 4.06 -2.52 -4.19
CA SER A 40 5.07 -2.97 -5.16
C SER A 40 4.66 -4.26 -5.87
N VAL A 41 4.69 -4.25 -7.20
CA VAL A 41 4.45 -5.42 -8.06
C VAL A 41 5.46 -6.52 -7.71
N LYS A 42 4.96 -7.74 -7.47
CA LYS A 42 5.83 -8.90 -7.22
C LYS A 42 6.15 -9.60 -8.53
N THR A 43 7.43 -9.87 -8.76
CA THR A 43 7.90 -10.61 -9.94
C THR A 43 7.22 -11.98 -10.09
N SER A 44 6.93 -12.66 -8.99
CA SER A 44 6.32 -13.99 -8.98
C SER A 44 4.86 -14.01 -9.43
N THR A 45 4.09 -12.96 -9.12
CA THR A 45 2.65 -12.90 -9.43
C THR A 45 2.32 -11.87 -10.50
N ARG A 46 3.28 -11.02 -10.88
CA ARG A 46 3.12 -9.84 -11.73
C ARG A 46 2.01 -8.89 -11.28
N ALA A 47 1.64 -8.97 -10.01
CA ALA A 47 0.59 -8.18 -9.37
C ALA A 47 1.08 -7.63 -8.03
N THR A 48 0.46 -6.57 -7.52
CA THR A 48 0.71 -6.09 -6.17
C THR A 48 -0.02 -6.96 -5.13
N PRO A 49 0.52 -7.15 -3.92
CA PRO A 49 -0.21 -7.86 -2.88
C PRO A 49 -1.55 -7.19 -2.54
N TYR A 50 -1.66 -5.88 -2.70
CA TYR A 50 -2.91 -5.16 -2.54
C TYR A 50 -3.96 -5.59 -3.57
N SER A 51 -3.61 -5.63 -4.86
CA SER A 51 -4.56 -6.02 -5.90
C SER A 51 -5.00 -7.47 -5.81
N LEU A 52 -4.15 -8.36 -5.31
CA LEU A 52 -4.53 -9.75 -5.03
C LEU A 52 -5.57 -9.88 -3.91
N VAL A 53 -5.58 -8.97 -2.94
CA VAL A 53 -6.53 -9.00 -1.81
C VAL A 53 -7.84 -8.29 -2.15
N TYR A 54 -7.75 -7.17 -2.87
CA TYR A 54 -8.89 -6.28 -3.09
C TYR A 54 -9.42 -6.24 -4.52
N GLY A 55 -8.76 -6.92 -5.46
CA GLY A 55 -9.16 -6.96 -6.87
C GLY A 55 -8.89 -5.65 -7.64
N MET A 56 -8.15 -4.71 -7.06
CA MET A 56 -7.84 -3.43 -7.71
C MET A 56 -6.44 -2.94 -7.36
N GLU A 57 -5.79 -2.23 -8.29
CA GLU A 57 -4.52 -1.57 -8.03
C GLU A 57 -4.72 -0.24 -7.31
N VAL A 58 -3.83 0.05 -6.36
CA VAL A 58 -3.73 1.37 -5.75
C VAL A 58 -2.41 1.98 -6.18
N GLU A 59 -2.49 2.93 -7.10
CA GLU A 59 -1.37 3.81 -7.41
C GLU A 59 -1.27 4.88 -6.32
N ILE A 60 -0.23 4.74 -5.50
CA ILE A 60 0.28 5.79 -4.63
C ILE A 60 1.39 6.48 -5.44
N PRO A 61 1.17 7.72 -5.92
CA PRO A 61 2.19 8.46 -6.64
C PRO A 61 3.47 8.52 -5.79
N SER A 62 4.61 8.16 -6.38
CA SER A 62 5.88 8.21 -5.65
C SER A 62 6.20 9.63 -5.20
N LEU A 63 6.99 9.78 -4.13
CA LEU A 63 7.53 11.09 -3.72
C LEU A 63 8.26 11.83 -4.85
N ARG A 64 8.77 11.12 -5.86
CA ARG A 64 9.38 11.70 -7.06
C ARG A 64 8.37 12.34 -8.01
N ILE A 65 7.16 11.79 -8.08
CA ILE A 65 6.04 12.40 -8.81
C ILE A 65 5.57 13.62 -8.00
N LEU A 66 5.54 13.52 -6.66
CA LEU A 66 5.18 14.63 -5.78
C LEU A 66 6.13 15.82 -5.90
N SER A 67 7.43 15.55 -5.91
CA SER A 67 8.45 16.59 -6.16
C SER A 67 8.35 17.21 -7.55
N GLN A 68 7.68 16.54 -8.51
CA GLN A 68 7.43 17.05 -9.86
C GLN A 68 6.09 17.78 -9.97
N THR A 69 5.12 17.49 -9.09
CA THR A 69 3.77 18.09 -9.11
C THR A 69 3.63 19.31 -8.20
N GLU A 70 4.70 19.74 -7.50
CA GLU A 70 4.71 20.86 -6.54
C GLU A 70 3.64 20.79 -5.43
N LEU A 71 3.05 19.60 -5.20
CA LEU A 71 2.03 19.40 -4.16
C LEU A 71 2.71 19.24 -2.81
N ASP A 72 2.20 19.96 -1.81
CA ASP A 72 2.58 19.77 -0.42
C ASP A 72 2.21 18.36 0.07
N GLU A 73 2.98 17.83 1.03
CA GLU A 73 2.76 16.50 1.59
C GLU A 73 1.36 16.35 2.21
N ALA A 74 0.84 17.42 2.83
CA ALA A 74 -0.50 17.40 3.44
C ALA A 74 -1.62 17.42 2.38
N GLU A 75 -1.48 18.22 1.33
CA GLU A 75 -2.45 18.26 0.22
C GLU A 75 -2.50 16.92 -0.51
N TRP A 76 -1.35 16.26 -0.66
CA TRP A 76 -1.30 14.92 -1.21
C TRP A 76 -1.93 13.87 -0.29
N ALA A 77 -1.61 13.91 1.01
CA ALA A 77 -2.20 12.99 1.97
C ALA A 77 -3.73 13.09 1.95
N GLN A 78 -4.26 14.31 1.81
CA GLN A 78 -5.67 14.59 1.63
C GLN A 78 -6.22 13.98 0.32
N ALA A 79 -5.55 14.21 -0.82
CA ALA A 79 -5.97 13.64 -2.10
C ALA A 79 -5.97 12.10 -2.11
N CYS A 80 -4.97 11.48 -1.46
CA CYS A 80 -4.93 10.03 -1.27
C CYS A 80 -6.06 9.53 -0.36
N TYR A 81 -6.37 10.27 0.70
CA TYR A 81 -7.48 9.95 1.60
C TYR A 81 -8.83 10.03 0.89
N GLU A 82 -9.06 11.06 0.09
CA GLU A 82 -10.29 11.23 -0.71
C GLU A 82 -10.46 10.12 -1.75
N LYS A 83 -9.37 9.76 -2.47
CA LYS A 83 -9.39 8.63 -3.41
C LYS A 83 -9.71 7.32 -2.71
N LEU A 84 -9.19 7.10 -1.50
CA LEU A 84 -9.50 5.92 -0.70
C LEU A 84 -10.97 5.91 -0.25
N ASN A 85 -11.52 7.05 0.17
CA ASN A 85 -12.93 7.18 0.52
C ASN A 85 -13.83 6.85 -0.68
N PHE A 86 -13.53 7.38 -1.85
CA PHE A 86 -14.28 7.07 -3.07
C PHE A 86 -14.26 5.58 -3.42
N ILE A 87 -13.12 4.91 -3.27
CA ILE A 87 -13.02 3.46 -3.43
C ILE A 87 -13.89 2.75 -2.38
N ASN A 88 -13.83 3.19 -1.12
CA ASN A 88 -14.62 2.61 -0.05
C ASN A 88 -16.13 2.76 -0.29
N GLU A 89 -16.59 3.92 -0.75
CA GLU A 89 -17.99 4.18 -1.13
C GLU A 89 -18.46 3.26 -2.25
N LYS A 90 -17.65 3.08 -3.31
CA LYS A 90 -17.94 2.13 -4.39
C LYS A 90 -18.08 0.69 -3.88
N ARG A 91 -17.22 0.29 -2.94
CA ARG A 91 -17.28 -1.04 -2.30
C ARG A 91 -18.53 -1.19 -1.44
N MET A 92 -18.87 -0.18 -0.64
CA MET A 92 -20.09 -0.18 0.17
C MET A 92 -21.34 -0.31 -0.70
N THR A 93 -21.38 0.44 -1.81
CA THR A 93 -22.49 0.37 -2.77
C THR A 93 -22.61 -1.01 -3.39
N ALA A 94 -21.48 -1.60 -3.84
CA ALA A 94 -21.47 -2.96 -4.39
C ALA A 94 -21.91 -4.03 -3.37
N LEU A 95 -21.51 -3.89 -2.10
CA LEU A 95 -21.94 -4.78 -1.02
C LEU A 95 -23.44 -4.67 -0.76
N CYS A 96 -23.98 -3.46 -0.71
CA CYS A 96 -25.42 -3.23 -0.56
C CYS A 96 -26.22 -3.84 -1.72
N HIS A 97 -25.73 -3.74 -2.96
CA HIS A 97 -26.37 -4.40 -4.10
C HIS A 97 -26.26 -5.92 -4.07
N GLY A 98 -25.17 -6.48 -3.55
CA GLY A 98 -24.98 -7.93 -3.42
C GLY A 98 -25.81 -8.58 -2.30
N GLN A 99 -26.32 -7.80 -1.34
CA GLN A 99 -27.21 -8.26 -0.26
C GLN A 99 -28.70 -8.24 -0.64
N LEU A 100 -29.03 -7.70 -1.81
CA LEU A 100 -30.40 -7.57 -2.33
C LEU A 100 -30.82 -8.72 -3.28
N PHE A 101 -29.97 -9.74 -3.44
CA PHE A 101 -30.23 -10.95 -4.23
C PHE A 101 -30.01 -12.23 -3.40
#